data_AF-A0A8T6SXY4-F1
#
_entry.id   AF-A0A8T6SXY4-F1
#
_cell.length_a   1.000
_cell.length_b   1.000
_cell.length_c   1.000
_cell.angle_alpha   90.00
_cell.angle_beta   90.00
_cell.angle_gamma   90.00
#
_symmetry.space_group_name_H-M   'P 1'
#
loop_
_entity.id
_entity.type
_entity.pdbx_description
1 polymer ?
#
loop_
_entity_poly.entity_id
_entity_poly.type
_entity_poly.pdbx_seq_one_letter_code
_entity_poly.pdbx_strand_id
1 'polypeptide(L)'
;MSDLFDLYLTIVHWFTDAVMTVLEQMGLGGGYVHRFVSWLATEADLYVAALLAAWDLLLWTTLLVVMVSWVDRRVRARVQGRAGPRHVGAFGLLQGMADWLKMVLRRREGMPSAVPAGISGAMVLAALALTPLGPWARLADPE
;
A
#
# COMPACT_ATOMS: atom_id res chain seq x y z
N MET A 1 -23.17 -9.33 -0.27
CA MET A 1 -21.77 -9.46 0.23
C MET A 1 -21.70 -9.29 1.74
N SER A 2 -22.66 -8.61 2.39
CA SER A 2 -22.83 -8.58 3.86
C SER A 2 -23.14 -9.95 4.45
N ASP A 3 -24.09 -10.71 3.88
CA ASP A 3 -24.63 -11.90 4.54
C ASP A 3 -23.61 -13.03 4.73
N LEU A 4 -22.65 -13.16 3.81
CA LEU A 4 -21.57 -14.16 3.92
C LEU A 4 -20.49 -13.72 4.93
N PHE A 5 -20.27 -12.41 5.03
CA PHE A 5 -19.35 -11.81 6.00
C PHE A 5 -19.94 -11.86 7.41
N ASP A 6 -21.24 -11.63 7.55
CA ASP A 6 -21.97 -11.73 8.82
C ASP A 6 -22.05 -13.18 9.31
N LEU A 7 -22.23 -14.14 8.39
CA LEU A 7 -22.15 -15.57 8.70
C LEU A 7 -20.75 -15.97 9.17
N TYR A 8 -19.70 -15.47 8.51
CA TYR A 8 -18.32 -15.70 8.90
C TYR A 8 -18.03 -15.15 10.30
N LEU A 9 -18.41 -13.89 10.57
CA LEU A 9 -18.22 -13.28 11.90
C LEU A 9 -19.00 -14.02 12.98
N THR A 10 -20.22 -14.47 12.69
CA THR A 10 -21.04 -15.25 13.63
C THR A 10 -20.38 -16.58 13.99
N ILE A 11 -19.82 -17.29 13.01
CA ILE A 11 -19.10 -18.55 13.23
C ILE A 11 -17.81 -18.32 14.04
N VAL A 12 -17.06 -17.25 13.73
CA VAL A 12 -15.81 -16.90 14.43
C VAL A 12 -16.08 -16.55 15.89
N HIS A 13 -17.12 -15.75 16.17
CA HIS A 13 -17.51 -15.39 17.53
C HIS A 13 -17.97 -16.60 18.32
N TRP A 14 -18.85 -17.43 17.74
CA TRP A 14 -19.31 -18.67 18.36
C TRP A 14 -18.15 -19.61 18.72
N PHE A 15 -17.16 -19.75 17.84
CA PHE A 15 -15.99 -20.58 18.08
C PHE A 15 -15.08 -19.99 19.17
N THR A 16 -14.88 -18.67 19.16
CA THR A 16 -14.03 -17.97 20.13
C THR A 16 -14.64 -18.04 21.53
N ASP A 17 -15.95 -17.81 21.66
CA ASP A 17 -16.67 -17.92 22.92
C ASP A 17 -16.65 -19.36 23.47
N ALA A 18 -16.78 -20.37 22.60
CA ALA A 18 -16.67 -21.76 23.01
C ALA A 18 -15.27 -22.11 23.53
N VAL A 19 -14.21 -21.64 22.85
CA VAL A 19 -12.81 -21.83 23.29
C VAL A 19 -12.55 -21.13 24.62
N MET A 20 -13.01 -19.88 24.77
CA MET A 20 -12.85 -19.11 26.01
C MET A 20 -13.56 -19.80 27.19
N THR A 21 -14.76 -20.32 26.97
CA THR A 21 -15.52 -21.08 27.98
C THR A 21 -14.79 -22.36 28.42
N VAL A 22 -14.20 -23.09 27.46
CA VAL A 22 -13.41 -24.30 27.76
C VAL A 22 -12.13 -23.96 28.52
N LEU A 23 -11.44 -22.88 28.15
CA LEU A 23 -10.23 -22.42 28.83
C LEU A 23 -10.50 -21.93 30.25
N GLU A 24 -11.65 -21.29 30.47
CA GLU A 24 -12.13 -20.93 31.82
C GLU A 24 -12.42 -22.18 32.66
N GLN A 25 -13.09 -23.19 32.09
CA GLN A 25 -13.35 -24.47 32.77
C GLN A 25 -12.08 -25.25 33.13
N MET A 26 -10.99 -25.07 32.38
CA MET A 26 -9.68 -25.66 32.65
C MET A 26 -8.89 -24.91 33.74
N GLY A 27 -9.44 -23.86 34.35
CA GLY A 27 -8.76 -23.06 35.37
C GLY A 27 -7.66 -22.14 34.81
N LEU A 28 -7.57 -21.99 33.49
CA LEU A 28 -6.64 -21.08 32.80
C LEU A 28 -7.24 -19.67 32.60
N GLY A 29 -8.50 -19.45 32.98
CA GLY A 29 -9.24 -18.18 32.81
C GLY A 29 -8.68 -16.97 33.58
N GLY A 30 -7.70 -17.16 34.47
CA GLY A 30 -7.08 -16.08 35.23
C GLY A 30 -5.88 -15.44 34.53
N GLY A 31 -6.05 -14.27 33.91
CA GLY A 31 -4.99 -13.34 33.48
C GLY A 31 -3.95 -13.84 32.45
N TYR A 32 -3.73 -15.14 32.30
CA TYR A 32 -2.82 -15.76 31.32
C TYR A 32 -3.45 -15.77 29.94
N VAL A 33 -4.73 -16.14 29.83
CA VAL A 33 -5.48 -16.06 28.57
C VAL A 33 -5.61 -14.61 28.11
N HIS A 34 -5.96 -13.68 29.02
CA HIS A 34 -6.00 -12.26 28.68
C HIS A 34 -4.64 -11.73 28.20
N ARG A 35 -3.54 -12.08 28.89
CA ARG A 35 -2.18 -11.69 28.48
C ARG A 35 -1.77 -12.30 27.13
N PHE A 36 -2.16 -13.54 26.87
CA PHE A 36 -1.88 -14.22 25.61
C PHE A 36 -2.68 -13.63 24.46
N VAL A 37 -3.98 -13.39 24.65
CA VAL A 37 -4.87 -12.76 23.67
C VAL A 37 -4.48 -11.31 23.42
N SER A 38 -4.13 -10.54 24.46
CA SER A 38 -3.64 -9.17 24.30
C SER A 38 -2.30 -9.12 23.59
N TRP A 39 -1.40 -10.06 23.87
CA TRP A 39 -0.13 -10.20 23.14
C TRP A 39 -0.39 -10.52 21.65
N LEU A 40 -1.23 -11.51 21.35
CA LEU A 40 -1.64 -11.85 19.98
C LEU A 40 -2.29 -10.67 19.25
N ALA A 41 -3.18 -9.93 19.93
CA ALA A 41 -3.83 -8.75 19.39
C ALA A 41 -2.85 -7.60 19.12
N THR A 42 -1.85 -7.41 19.99
CA THR A 42 -0.82 -6.36 19.82
C THR A 42 0.11 -6.68 18.65
N GLU A 43 0.55 -7.93 18.53
CA GLU A 43 1.38 -8.36 17.38
C GLU A 43 0.58 -8.23 16.07
N ALA A 44 -0.69 -8.64 16.07
CA ALA A 44 -1.57 -8.48 14.91
C ALA A 44 -1.77 -7.00 14.53
N ASP A 45 -1.92 -6.11 15.51
CA ASP A 45 -2.08 -4.66 15.28
C ASP A 45 -0.83 -4.04 14.63
N LEU A 46 0.37 -4.45 15.08
CA LEU A 46 1.64 -4.02 14.46
C LEU A 46 1.74 -4.46 12.99
N TYR A 47 1.37 -5.70 12.68
CA TYR A 47 1.37 -6.19 11.29
C TYR A 47 0.31 -5.49 10.43
N VAL A 48 -0.89 -5.27 10.96
CA VAL A 48 -1.96 -4.55 10.26
C VAL A 48 -1.55 -3.10 10.00
N ALA A 49 -1.01 -2.40 11.01
CA ALA A 49 -0.50 -1.04 10.87
C ALA A 49 0.64 -0.96 9.84
N ALA A 50 1.58 -1.92 9.85
CA ALA A 50 2.66 -1.98 8.87
C ALA A 50 2.14 -2.22 7.44
N LEU A 51 1.13 -3.06 7.26
CA LEU A 51 0.50 -3.32 5.96
C LEU A 51 -0.24 -2.07 5.44
N LEU A 52 -0.97 -1.37 6.32
CA LEU A 52 -1.64 -0.12 5.95
C LEU A 52 -0.62 0.97 5.58
N ALA A 53 0.45 1.15 6.35
CA ALA A 53 1.51 2.10 6.04
C ALA A 53 2.23 1.78 4.72
N ALA A 54 2.50 0.49 4.45
CA ALA A 54 3.09 0.06 3.17
C ALA A 54 2.14 0.33 1.99
N TRP A 55 0.84 0.11 2.19
CA TRP A 55 -0.18 0.40 1.19
C TRP A 55 -0.27 1.90 0.88
N ASP A 56 -0.30 2.74 1.92
CA ASP A 56 -0.33 4.20 1.77
C ASP A 56 0.91 4.73 1.06
N LEU A 57 2.10 4.23 1.42
CA LEU A 57 3.36 4.58 0.76
C LEU A 57 3.34 4.21 -0.74
N LEU A 58 2.83 3.02 -1.07
CA LEU A 58 2.73 2.55 -2.45
C LEU A 58 1.77 3.44 -3.26
N LEU A 59 0.60 3.73 -2.72
CA LEU A 59 -0.39 4.60 -3.36
C LEU A 59 0.17 5.99 -3.60
N TRP A 60 0.76 6.60 -2.56
CA TRP A 60 1.34 7.94 -2.64
C TRP A 60 2.45 8.03 -3.68
N THR A 61 3.40 7.09 -3.64
CA THR A 61 4.53 7.05 -4.58
C THR A 61 4.05 6.87 -6.02
N THR A 62 3.07 5.99 -6.25
CA THR A 62 2.52 5.75 -7.59
C THR A 62 1.85 7.00 -8.15
N LEU A 63 1.04 7.68 -7.34
CA LEU A 63 0.39 8.94 -7.72
C LEU A 63 1.42 10.04 -8.05
N LEU A 64 2.45 10.18 -7.21
CA LEU A 64 3.54 11.14 -7.45
C LEU A 64 4.26 10.86 -8.76
N VAL A 65 4.62 9.61 -9.05
CA VAL A 65 5.28 9.24 -10.30
C VAL A 65 4.42 9.58 -11.52
N VAL A 66 3.12 9.28 -11.45
CA VAL A 66 2.17 9.65 -12.53
C VAL A 66 2.14 11.16 -12.72
N MET A 67 2.03 11.93 -11.64
CA MET A 67 1.96 13.40 -11.70
C MET A 67 3.27 14.03 -12.20
N VAL A 68 4.42 13.61 -11.68
CA VAL A 68 5.74 14.10 -12.12
C VAL A 68 5.95 13.79 -13.59
N SER A 69 5.61 12.58 -14.05
CA SER A 69 5.71 12.21 -15.46
C SER A 69 4.83 13.08 -16.36
N TRP A 70 3.65 13.46 -15.87
CA TRP A 70 2.74 14.38 -16.55
C TRP A 70 3.31 15.80 -16.63
N VAL A 71 3.84 16.33 -15.52
CA VAL A 71 4.48 17.66 -15.47
C VAL A 71 5.66 17.72 -16.43
N ASP A 72 6.53 16.73 -16.37
CA ASP A 72 7.73 16.63 -17.21
C ASP A 72 7.38 16.63 -18.72
N ARG A 73 6.32 15.91 -19.12
CA ARG A 73 5.80 15.98 -20.51
C ARG A 73 5.30 17.36 -20.88
N ARG A 74 4.66 18.07 -19.94
CA ARG A 74 4.15 19.42 -20.15
C ARG A 74 5.28 20.44 -20.29
N VAL A 75 6.32 20.32 -19.44
CA VAL A 75 7.50 21.17 -19.48
C VAL A 75 8.27 20.95 -20.78
N ARG A 76 8.56 19.70 -21.14
CA ARG A 76 9.25 19.37 -22.40
C ARG A 76 8.51 19.86 -23.63
N ALA A 77 7.18 19.76 -23.64
CA ALA A 77 6.39 20.28 -24.75
C ALA A 77 6.50 21.81 -24.88
N ARG A 78 6.50 22.55 -23.76
CA ARG A 78 6.71 24.01 -23.76
C ARG A 78 8.10 24.40 -24.26
N VAL A 79 9.14 23.71 -23.78
CA VAL A 79 10.53 23.95 -24.23
C VAL A 79 10.68 23.71 -25.74
N GLN A 80 9.99 22.69 -26.26
CA GLN A 80 10.03 22.31 -27.68
C GLN A 80 9.03 23.11 -28.55
N GLY A 81 8.34 24.11 -28.01
CA GLY A 81 7.38 24.92 -28.77
C GLY A 81 6.18 24.15 -29.32
N ARG A 82 5.87 22.96 -28.77
CA ARG A 82 4.76 22.11 -29.23
C ARG A 82 3.67 21.98 -28.17
N ALA A 83 2.46 21.63 -28.60
CA ALA A 83 1.37 21.36 -27.66
C ALA A 83 1.68 20.14 -26.78
N GLY A 84 1.56 20.30 -25.46
CA GLY A 84 1.63 19.21 -24.49
C GLY A 84 0.43 18.27 -24.58
N PRO A 85 0.38 17.20 -23.76
CA PRO A 85 -0.65 16.16 -23.88
C PRO A 85 -2.06 16.71 -23.69
N ARG A 86 -3.00 16.35 -24.59
CA ARG A 86 -4.42 16.77 -24.55
C ARG A 86 -5.43 15.66 -24.90
N HIS A 87 -4.99 14.46 -25.31
CA HIS A 87 -5.85 13.51 -26.04
C HIS A 87 -6.36 12.30 -25.22
N VAL A 88 -5.87 12.10 -23.99
CA VAL A 88 -6.18 10.90 -23.18
C VAL A 88 -6.72 11.32 -21.80
N GLY A 89 -7.94 11.85 -21.77
CA GLY A 89 -8.66 12.31 -20.57
C GLY A 89 -8.58 13.83 -20.30
N ALA A 90 -9.30 14.31 -19.28
CA ALA A 90 -9.26 15.72 -18.85
C ALA A 90 -7.81 16.13 -18.54
N PHE A 91 -7.27 17.07 -19.32
CA PHE A 91 -5.87 17.53 -19.26
C PHE A 91 -4.77 16.45 -19.48
N GLY A 92 -5.12 15.25 -19.95
CA GLY A 92 -4.15 14.16 -20.22
C GLY A 92 -3.65 13.40 -18.99
N LEU A 93 -4.35 13.48 -17.85
CA LEU A 93 -3.99 12.77 -16.61
C LEU A 93 -4.06 11.24 -16.76
N LEU A 94 -4.96 10.71 -17.59
CA LEU A 94 -5.09 9.27 -17.84
C LEU A 94 -3.94 8.72 -18.68
N GLN A 95 -3.05 9.57 -19.20
CA GLN A 95 -1.93 9.11 -20.03
C GLN A 95 -0.95 8.23 -19.25
N GLY A 96 -0.74 8.49 -17.96
CA GLY A 96 0.09 7.62 -17.10
C GLY A 96 -0.49 6.20 -17.00
N MET A 97 -1.82 6.10 -16.84
CA MET A 97 -2.53 4.81 -16.83
C MET A 97 -2.46 4.10 -18.19
N ALA A 98 -2.60 4.85 -19.29
CA ALA A 98 -2.51 4.29 -20.64
C ALA A 98 -1.11 3.74 -20.96
N ASP A 99 -0.05 4.39 -20.48
CA ASP A 99 1.32 3.90 -20.64
C ASP A 99 1.58 2.67 -19.78
N TRP A 100 1.06 2.62 -18.55
CA TRP A 100 1.15 1.42 -17.72
C TRP A 100 0.44 0.24 -18.37
N LEU A 101 -0.80 0.43 -18.84
CA LEU A 101 -1.56 -0.60 -19.54
C LEU A 101 -0.84 -1.06 -20.81
N LYS A 102 -0.23 -0.14 -21.55
CA LYS A 102 0.62 -0.46 -22.71
C LYS A 102 1.81 -1.34 -22.33
N MET A 103 2.45 -1.10 -21.18
CA MET A 103 3.57 -1.93 -20.71
C MET A 103 3.10 -3.33 -20.31
N VAL A 104 1.96 -3.46 -19.64
CA VAL A 104 1.40 -4.77 -19.23
C VAL A 104 0.98 -5.61 -20.43
N LEU A 105 0.39 -4.99 -21.45
CA LEU A 105 -0.10 -5.68 -22.65
C LEU A 105 1.00 -5.97 -23.68
N ARG A 106 2.17 -5.34 -23.58
CA ARG A 106 3.24 -5.51 -24.56
C ARG A 106 4.04 -6.79 -24.27
N ARG A 107 4.00 -7.75 -25.21
CA ARG A 107 4.87 -8.93 -25.18
C ARG A 107 6.33 -8.47 -25.25
N ARG A 108 7.18 -9.08 -24.43
CA ARG A 108 8.56 -8.69 -24.11
C ARG A 108 9.53 -9.02 -25.25
N GLU A 109 9.28 -8.55 -26.45
CA GLU A 109 10.13 -8.81 -27.61
C GLU A 109 11.29 -7.79 -27.62
N GLY A 110 12.49 -8.26 -27.27
CA GLY A 110 13.75 -7.59 -27.61
C GLY A 110 14.47 -6.75 -26.55
N MET A 111 14.23 -6.96 -25.23
CA MET A 111 14.91 -6.17 -24.19
C MET A 111 15.95 -7.00 -23.43
N PRO A 112 17.27 -6.69 -23.51
CA PRO A 112 18.28 -7.36 -22.70
C PRO A 112 18.12 -6.89 -21.25
N SER A 113 17.46 -7.70 -20.42
CA SER A 113 17.19 -7.34 -19.03
C SER A 113 18.40 -7.65 -18.16
N ALA A 114 19.22 -6.64 -17.88
CA ALA A 114 20.20 -6.73 -16.79
C ALA A 114 19.52 -6.68 -15.41
N VAL A 115 18.28 -6.15 -15.31
CA VAL A 115 17.47 -6.17 -14.08
C VAL A 115 16.00 -6.39 -14.44
N PRO A 116 15.31 -7.39 -13.86
CA PRO A 116 13.86 -7.52 -13.93
C PRO A 116 13.19 -6.24 -13.40
N ALA A 117 12.25 -5.67 -14.16
CA ALA A 117 11.59 -4.40 -13.83
C ALA A 117 10.94 -4.38 -12.42
N GLY A 118 10.54 -5.54 -11.90
CA GLY A 118 10.00 -5.67 -10.53
C GLY A 118 11.03 -5.39 -9.43
N ILE A 119 12.31 -5.69 -9.67
CA ILE A 119 13.39 -5.46 -8.69
C ILE A 119 13.64 -3.96 -8.55
N SER A 120 13.66 -3.21 -9.65
CA SER A 120 13.89 -1.75 -9.61
C SER A 120 12.78 -1.02 -8.85
N GLY A 121 11.52 -1.42 -9.03
CA GLY A 121 10.39 -0.83 -8.29
C GLY A 121 10.47 -1.12 -6.79
N ALA A 122 10.79 -2.36 -6.41
CA ALA A 122 10.95 -2.75 -5.02
C ALA A 122 12.09 -1.98 -4.32
N MET A 123 13.22 -1.75 -5.02
CA MET A 123 14.34 -0.97 -4.47
C MET A 123 13.97 0.49 -4.18
N VAL A 124 13.18 1.12 -5.07
CA VAL A 124 12.72 2.51 -4.86
C VAL A 124 11.81 2.60 -3.64
N LEU A 125 10.85 1.67 -3.50
CA LEU A 125 9.95 1.64 -2.35
C LEU A 125 10.70 1.37 -1.04
N ALA A 126 11.67 0.45 -1.06
CA ALA A 126 12.53 0.20 0.10
C ALA A 126 13.35 1.44 0.48
N ALA A 127 13.91 2.15 -0.50
CA ALA A 127 14.63 3.40 -0.26
C ALA A 127 13.73 4.49 0.35
N LEU A 128 12.51 4.66 -0.16
CA LEU A 128 11.54 5.62 0.40
C LEU A 128 11.07 5.22 1.81
N ALA A 129 10.84 3.93 2.06
CA ALA A 129 10.48 3.44 3.40
C ALA A 129 11.61 3.68 4.43
N LEU A 130 12.86 3.65 3.98
CA LEU A 130 14.04 3.95 4.79
C LEU A 130 14.30 5.45 4.97
N THR A 131 13.67 6.34 4.18
CA THR A 131 13.88 7.78 4.36
C THR A 131 13.24 8.24 5.68
N PRO A 132 14.02 8.81 6.61
CA PRO A 132 13.45 9.33 7.86
C PRO A 132 12.66 10.60 7.55
N LEU A 133 11.33 10.47 7.47
CA LEU A 133 10.42 11.61 7.35
C LEU A 133 10.20 12.31 8.71
N GLY A 134 10.55 11.65 9.82
CA GLY A 134 10.37 12.13 11.19
C GLY A 134 11.06 13.46 11.54
N PRO A 135 12.32 13.72 11.12
CA PRO A 135 12.97 15.01 11.35
C PRO A 135 12.27 16.19 10.68
N TRP A 136 11.63 15.98 9.53
CA TRP A 136 10.90 17.01 8.79
C TRP A 136 9.52 17.32 9.41
N ALA A 137 8.87 16.32 10.00
CA ALA A 137 7.62 16.51 10.73
C ALA A 137 7.79 17.42 11.95
N ARG A 138 8.94 17.35 12.63
CA ARG A 138 9.27 18.22 13.79
C ARG A 138 9.60 19.67 13.43
N LEU A 139 9.82 19.98 12.15
CA LEU A 139 10.00 21.35 11.67
C LEU A 139 8.67 22.02 11.30
N ALA A 140 7.60 21.24 11.16
CA ALA A 140 6.27 21.75 10.82
C ALA A 140 5.46 22.21 12.05
N ASP A 141 5.77 21.68 13.24
CA ASP A 141 5.32 22.21 14.54
C ASP A 141 6.53 22.83 15.26
N PRO A 142 6.82 24.12 15.03
CA PRO A 142 7.75 24.85 15.87
C PRO A 142 7.02 25.15 17.18
N GLU A 143 7.42 24.51 18.28
CA GLU A 143 7.26 25.14 19.58
C GLU A 143 8.07 26.44 19.65
#